data_AF-A0A1H7XLD9-F1
#
_entry.id   AF-A0A1H7XLD9-F1
#
_cell.length_a   1.000
_cell.length_b   1.000
_cell.length_c   1.000
_cell.angle_alpha   90.00
_cell.angle_beta   90.00
_cell.angle_gamma   90.00
#
_symmetry.space_group_name_H-M   'P 1'
#
loop_
_entity.id
_entity.type
_entity.pdbx_description
1 polymer ?
#
loop_
_entity_poly.entity_id
_entity_poly.type
_entity_poly.pdbx_seq_one_letter_code
_entity_poly.pdbx_strand_id
1 'polypeptide(L)'
;MSAMTTNRHRVRIDGDILLTLDGDIVTIATPRFAPGIFFVHAELLEVHVVPSGADWKVELKTTGVSVPFQVLPFTVPAAQIPAFTAFVERAKQARERSLRDEIS
;
A
#
# COMPACT_ATOMS: atom_id res chain seq x y z
N MET A 1 -22.28 20.37 3.80
CA MET A 1 -20.95 19.72 3.67
C MET A 1 -21.15 18.26 4.05
N SER A 2 -21.46 17.41 3.07
CA SER A 2 -21.55 15.98 3.31
C SER A 2 -20.17 15.50 3.75
N ALA A 3 -20.09 14.86 4.90
CA ALA A 3 -18.91 14.09 5.25
C ALA A 3 -18.69 13.11 4.09
N MET A 4 -17.71 13.41 3.22
CA MET A 4 -17.15 12.42 2.32
C MET A 4 -16.77 11.27 3.24
N THR A 5 -17.52 10.18 3.18
CA THR A 5 -17.14 8.90 3.76
C THR A 5 -15.81 8.55 3.11
N THR A 6 -14.73 9.04 3.70
CA THR A 6 -13.36 8.84 3.23
C THR A 6 -13.21 7.34 3.34
N ASN A 7 -13.06 6.68 2.19
CA ASN A 7 -12.98 5.23 2.06
C ASN A 7 -11.59 4.77 2.52
N ARG A 8 -11.19 5.29 3.70
CA ARG A 8 -9.84 5.34 4.21
C ARG A 8 -9.56 4.03 4.90
N HIS A 9 -8.66 3.24 4.33
CA HIS A 9 -8.24 1.98 4.90
C HIS A 9 -6.79 2.07 5.36
N ARG A 10 -6.52 1.65 6.59
CA ARG A 10 -5.21 1.84 7.23
C ARG A 10 -4.74 0.53 7.85
N VAL A 11 -3.50 0.15 7.57
CA VAL A 11 -2.84 -0.99 8.22
C VAL A 11 -1.46 -0.56 8.74
N ARG A 12 -1.11 -1.04 9.93
CA ARG A 12 0.23 -0.90 10.50
C ARG A 12 0.91 -2.26 10.45
N ILE A 13 2.07 -2.30 9.80
CA ILE A 13 2.88 -3.49 9.63
C ILE A 13 4.14 -3.33 10.48
N ASP A 14 4.49 -4.39 11.21
CA ASP A 14 5.77 -4.49 11.94
C ASP A 14 6.04 -3.33 12.93
N GLY A 15 4.96 -2.66 13.38
CA GLY A 15 4.98 -1.58 14.35
C GLY A 15 5.34 -0.19 13.80
N ASP A 16 6.09 -0.09 12.71
CA ASP A 16 6.69 1.16 12.23
C ASP A 16 6.34 1.51 10.77
N ILE A 17 5.82 0.56 9.99
CA ILE A 17 5.33 0.81 8.63
C ILE A 17 3.83 1.08 8.69
N LEU A 18 3.42 2.22 8.15
CA LEU A 18 2.03 2.60 8.07
C LEU A 18 1.59 2.78 6.62
N LEU A 19 0.64 1.95 6.21
CA LEU A 19 -0.01 2.05 4.91
C LEU A 19 -1.41 2.63 5.08
N THR A 20 -1.73 3.64 4.29
CA THR A 20 -3.08 4.23 4.23
C THR A 20 -3.51 4.29 2.77
N LEU A 21 -4.69 3.78 2.46
CA LEU A 21 -5.36 3.95 1.18
C LEU A 21 -6.50 4.96 1.39
N ASP A 22 -6.52 6.02 0.60
CA ASP A 22 -7.60 7.00 0.58
C ASP A 22 -7.98 7.32 -0.87
N GLY A 23 -9.19 6.95 -1.28
CA GLY A 23 -9.55 6.94 -2.70
C GLY A 23 -8.70 5.94 -3.48
N ASP A 24 -7.88 6.46 -4.39
CA ASP A 24 -6.87 5.77 -5.20
C ASP A 24 -5.43 6.06 -4.75
N ILE A 25 -5.22 6.90 -3.74
CA ILE A 25 -3.89 7.25 -3.23
C ILE A 25 -3.49 6.32 -2.10
N VAL A 26 -2.32 5.70 -2.24
CA VAL A 26 -1.62 4.97 -1.19
C VAL A 26 -0.56 5.89 -0.56
N THR A 27 -0.71 6.14 0.73
CA THR A 27 0.30 6.78 1.58
C THR A 27 1.09 5.71 2.32
N ILE A 28 2.41 5.78 2.23
CA ILE A 28 3.37 4.93 2.93
C ILE A 28 4.16 5.82 3.88
N ALA A 29 4.04 5.61 5.19
CA ALA A 29 4.87 6.29 6.18
C ALA A 29 5.75 5.25 6.90
N THR A 30 7.06 5.48 6.88
CA THR A 30 8.03 4.55 7.45
C THR A 30 9.28 5.30 7.93
N PRO A 31 9.90 4.88 9.05
CA PRO A 31 11.23 5.37 9.44
C PRO A 31 12.37 4.60 8.75
N ARG A 32 12.08 3.57 7.96
CA ARG A 32 13.11 2.70 7.34
C ARG A 32 13.65 3.30 6.04
N PHE A 33 14.93 3.02 5.76
CA PHE A 33 15.69 3.38 4.53
C PHE A 33 15.84 4.89 4.24
N ALA A 34 14.72 5.61 4.16
CA ALA A 34 14.65 7.07 4.11
C ALA A 34 13.39 7.47 4.88
N PRO A 35 13.51 7.91 6.15
CA PRO A 35 12.36 8.32 6.95
C PRO A 35 11.51 9.33 6.19
N GLY A 36 10.23 9.02 5.99
CA GLY A 36 9.40 9.86 5.13
C GLY A 36 7.95 9.42 5.02
N ILE A 37 7.20 10.25 4.30
CA ILE A 37 5.80 10.00 3.91
C ILE A 37 5.76 10.09 2.38
N PHE A 38 5.31 9.01 1.76
CA PHE A 38 5.32 8.83 0.32
C PHE A 38 3.90 8.62 -0.18
N PHE A 39 3.56 9.24 -1.30
CA PHE A 39 2.24 9.18 -1.91
C PHE A 39 2.36 8.56 -3.29
N VAL A 40 1.57 7.52 -3.55
CA VAL A 40 1.62 6.75 -4.79
C VAL A 40 0.19 6.44 -5.21
N HIS A 41 -0.16 6.67 -6.48
CA HIS A 41 -1.43 6.17 -7.00
C HIS A 41 -1.43 4.63 -6.98
N ALA A 42 -2.55 4.02 -6.60
CA ALA A 42 -2.68 2.56 -6.47
C ALA A 42 -2.39 1.82 -7.79
N GLU A 43 -2.55 2.49 -8.94
CA GLU A 43 -2.22 1.95 -10.25
C GLU A 43 -0.72 1.78 -10.50
N LEU A 44 0.11 2.58 -9.83
CA LEU A 44 1.57 2.61 -9.97
C LEU A 44 2.25 1.75 -8.89
N LEU A 45 1.48 1.18 -7.96
CA LEU A 45 2.00 0.37 -6.86
C LEU A 45 2.02 -1.11 -7.24
N GLU A 46 3.20 -1.72 -7.21
CA GLU A 46 3.38 -3.16 -7.31
C GLU A 46 3.67 -3.75 -5.92
N VAL A 47 3.00 -4.86 -5.61
CA VAL A 47 3.16 -5.59 -4.35
C VAL A 47 3.65 -6.99 -4.67
N HIS A 48 4.89 -7.31 -4.32
CA HIS A 48 5.42 -8.66 -4.40
C HIS A 48 5.40 -9.31 -3.03
N VAL A 49 4.84 -10.51 -2.94
CA VAL A 49 4.75 -11.29 -1.70
C VAL A 49 5.45 -12.62 -1.91
N VAL A 50 6.43 -12.92 -1.05
CA VAL A 50 7.08 -14.22 -0.95
C VAL A 50 6.69 -14.82 0.41
N PRO A 51 5.75 -15.78 0.45
CA PRO A 51 5.40 -16.50 1.67
C PRO A 51 6.65 -17.23 2.20
N SER A 52 7.03 -17.01 3.45
CA SER A 52 8.26 -17.56 4.04
C SER A 52 7.99 -18.07 5.45
N GLY A 53 7.46 -19.29 5.56
CA GLY A 53 7.07 -19.85 6.86
C GLY A 53 5.82 -19.17 7.41
N ALA A 54 5.84 -18.77 8.69
CA ALA A 54 4.71 -18.10 9.34
C ALA A 54 4.55 -16.64 8.90
N ASP A 55 5.63 -15.99 8.47
CA ASP A 55 5.64 -14.58 8.06
C ASP A 55 5.78 -14.45 6.54
N TRP A 56 5.39 -13.30 6.01
CA TRP A 56 5.55 -13.00 4.58
C TRP A 56 6.63 -11.97 4.35
N LYS A 57 7.54 -12.22 3.40
CA LYS A 57 8.44 -11.19 2.88
C LYS A 57 7.71 -10.42 1.79
N VAL A 58 7.69 -9.11 1.89
CA VAL A 58 6.95 -8.22 0.99
C VAL A 58 7.89 -7.17 0.43
N GLU A 59 7.75 -6.88 -0.87
CA GLU A 59 8.37 -5.73 -1.52
C GLU A 59 7.28 -4.84 -2.12
N LEU A 60 7.28 -3.55 -1.77
CA LEU A 60 6.51 -2.54 -2.46
C LEU A 60 7.39 -1.85 -3.49
N LYS A 61 6.94 -1.79 -4.74
CA LYS A 61 7.63 -1.10 -5.83
C LYS A 61 6.71 -0.07 -6.46
N THR A 62 7.29 0.98 -7.00
CA THR A 62 6.56 2.01 -7.74
C THR A 62 7.00 2.01 -9.20
N THR A 63 6.06 1.89 -10.13
CA THR A 63 6.32 2.02 -11.55
C THR A 63 6.10 3.46 -12.01
N GLY A 64 6.91 3.93 -12.96
CA GLY A 64 6.72 5.25 -13.58
C GLY A 64 7.02 6.47 -12.69
N VAL A 65 7.30 6.30 -11.40
CA VAL A 65 7.62 7.39 -10.46
C VAL A 65 8.97 7.14 -9.80
N SER A 66 9.85 8.15 -9.84
CA SER A 66 11.08 8.16 -9.04
C SER A 66 10.75 8.69 -7.64
N VAL A 67 10.51 7.78 -6.70
CA VAL A 67 10.47 8.08 -5.26
C VAL A 67 11.80 7.65 -4.59
N PRO A 68 12.18 8.26 -3.46
CA PRO A 68 13.45 7.96 -2.76
C PRO A 68 13.68 6.48 -2.41
N PHE A 69 12.65 5.64 -2.38
CA PHE A 69 12.80 4.19 -2.45
C PHE A 69 12.12 3.68 -3.73
N GLN A 70 12.86 3.02 -4.61
CA GLN A 70 12.26 2.32 -5.75
C GLN A 70 11.65 0.96 -5.32
N VAL A 71 12.17 0.40 -4.22
CA VAL A 71 11.73 -0.87 -3.61
C VAL A 71 11.77 -0.73 -2.09
N LEU A 72 10.66 -1.00 -1.40
CA LEU A 72 10.59 -1.06 0.07
C LEU A 72 10.35 -2.50 0.53
N PRO A 73 11.40 -3.23 0.96
CA PRO A 73 11.25 -4.57 1.52
C PRO A 73 10.86 -4.52 3.00
N PHE A 74 9.95 -5.40 3.42
CA PHE A 74 9.61 -5.62 4.83
C PHE A 74 9.00 -7.00 5.07
N THR A 75 8.84 -7.36 6.34
CA THR A 75 8.16 -8.59 6.76
C THR A 75 6.77 -8.26 7.27
N VAL A 76 5.77 -9.04 6.88
CA VAL A 76 4.42 -9.02 7.47
C VAL A 76 4.33 -10.17 8.48
N PRO A 77 4.20 -9.88 9.78
CA PRO A 77 4.00 -10.89 10.80
C PRO A 77 2.72 -11.70 10.55
N ALA A 78 2.73 -13.00 10.89
CA ALA A 78 1.59 -13.90 10.73
C ALA A 78 0.23 -13.29 11.18
N ALA A 79 0.23 -12.65 12.35
CA ALA A 79 -0.96 -12.04 12.94
C ALA A 79 -1.53 -10.84 12.13
N GLN A 80 -0.72 -10.24 11.27
CA GLN A 80 -1.07 -9.05 10.48
C GLN A 80 -1.39 -9.39 9.01
N ILE A 81 -1.13 -10.63 8.56
CA ILE A 81 -1.39 -11.09 7.20
C ILE A 81 -2.85 -10.84 6.75
N PRO A 82 -3.89 -11.12 7.57
CA PRO A 82 -5.27 -10.87 7.15
C PRO A 82 -5.55 -9.39 6.87
N ALA A 83 -5.05 -8.49 7.73
CA ALA A 83 -5.22 -7.06 7.57
C ALA A 83 -4.42 -6.52 6.36
N PHE A 84 -3.20 -7.02 6.17
CA PHE A 84 -2.38 -6.68 5.01
C PHE A 84 -3.04 -7.12 3.69
N THR A 85 -3.57 -8.35 3.65
CA THR A 85 -4.29 -8.88 2.48
C THR A 85 -5.52 -8.04 2.17
N ALA A 86 -6.33 -7.69 3.17
CA ALA A 86 -7.49 -6.83 3.00
C ALA A 86 -7.12 -5.45 2.45
N PHE A 87 -5.97 -4.91 2.87
CA PHE A 87 -5.45 -3.67 2.31
C PHE A 87 -5.09 -3.80 0.83
N VAL A 88 -4.35 -4.85 0.46
CA VAL A 88 -3.96 -5.11 -0.93
C VAL A 88 -5.17 -5.28 -1.83
N GLU A 89 -6.18 -6.04 -1.40
CA GLU A 89 -7.41 -6.24 -2.17
C GLU A 89 -8.18 -4.92 -2.39
N ARG A 90 -8.23 -4.03 -1.39
CA ARG A 90 -8.83 -2.70 -1.56
C ARG A 90 -8.03 -1.81 -2.50
N ALA A 91 -6.70 -1.88 -2.47
CA ALA A 91 -5.84 -1.14 -3.38
C ALA A 91 -6.04 -1.61 -4.83
N LYS A 92 -6.18 -2.92 -5.06
CA LYS A 92 -6.54 -3.48 -6.38
C LYS A 92 -7.88 -2.95 -6.89
N GLN A 93 -8.91 -2.98 -6.04
CA GLN A 93 -10.23 -2.44 -6.40
C GLN A 93 -10.17 -0.94 -6.70
N ALA A 94 -9.34 -0.17 -5.98
CA ALA A 94 -9.14 1.25 -6.25
C ALA A 94 -8.47 1.49 -7.60
N ARG A 95 -7.42 0.73 -7.93
CA ARG A 95 -6.78 0.73 -9.24
C ARG A 95 -7.78 0.42 -10.36
N GLU A 96 -8.60 -0.62 -10.21
CA GLU A 96 -9.60 -0.99 -11.21
C GLU A 96 -10.68 0.09 -11.42
N ARG A 97 -11.03 0.84 -10.37
CA ARG A 97 -11.92 2.01 -10.53
C ARG A 97 -11.24 3.12 -11.31
N SER A 98 -10.02 3.51 -10.93
CA SER A 98 -9.26 4.57 -11.62
C SER A 98 -9.15 4.31 -13.13
N LEU A 99 -8.75 3.10 -13.50
CA LEU A 99 -8.61 2.70 -14.90
C LEU A 99 -9.93 2.72 -15.69
N ARG A 100 -11.08 2.48 -15.03
CA ARG A 100 -12.39 2.57 -15.69
C ARG A 100 -12.82 4.02 -15.91
N ASP A 101 -12.52 4.88 -14.95
CA ASP A 101 -12.90 6.29 -14.99
C ASP A 101 -12.07 7.05 -16.06
N GLU A 102 -10.83 6.63 -16.34
CA GLU A 102 -10.01 7.20 -17.43
C GLU A 102 -10.50 6.85 -18.84
N ILE A 103 -11.25 5.75 -18.99
CA ILE A 103 -11.74 5.25 -20.29
C ILE A 103 -13.14 5.80 -20.62
N SER A 104 -13.83 6.38 -19.63
CA SER A 104 -15.22 6.87 -19.73
C SER A 104 -15.28 8.36 -20.09
#